data_AF-E3HDV4-F1
#
_entry.id   AF-E3HDV4-F1
#
_cell.length_a   1.000
_cell.length_b   1.000
_cell.length_c   1.000
_cell.angle_alpha   90.00
_cell.angle_beta   90.00
_cell.angle_gamma   90.00
#
_symmetry.space_group_name_H-M   'P 1'
#
loop_
_entity.id
_entity.type
_entity.pdbx_description
1 polymer ?
#
loop_
_entity_poly.entity_id
_entity_poly.type
_entity_poly.pdbx_seq_one_letter_code
_entity_poly.pdbx_strand_id
1 'polypeptide(L)'
;MSPNIANDLLYILSILESIGKLSEYTKGYSDAEEFFEVVNQMPFNASLSLLVNIGEASGKMSKELREKHVNIPWKTMKNFRNRVAYDYVNLNIFIISDVIKDKLPSILENLEDIVSVELNNKKFILEEYQDAYRQQVL
;
A
#
# COMPACT_ATOMS: atom_id res chain seq x y z
N MET A 1 -10.05 -4.17 -13.47
CA MET A 1 -10.81 -2.91 -13.53
C MET A 1 -9.91 -1.82 -14.10
N SER A 2 -10.42 -1.02 -15.03
CA SER A 2 -9.72 0.16 -15.54
C SER A 2 -9.67 1.26 -14.48
N PRO A 3 -8.66 2.15 -14.47
CA PRO A 3 -8.58 3.26 -13.53
C PRO A 3 -9.85 4.13 -13.62
N ASN A 4 -10.60 4.23 -12.54
CA ASN A 4 -11.82 5.00 -12.40
C ASN A 4 -11.85 5.54 -10.97
N ILE A 5 -12.22 6.82 -10.80
CA ILE A 5 -12.29 7.47 -9.49
C ILE A 5 -13.22 6.74 -8.52
N ALA A 6 -14.27 6.08 -9.00
CA ALA A 6 -15.16 5.24 -8.20
C ALA A 6 -14.43 4.08 -7.50
N ASN A 7 -13.30 3.62 -8.07
CA ASN A 7 -12.48 2.54 -7.51
C ASN A 7 -11.30 3.06 -6.66
N ASP A 8 -11.01 4.36 -6.66
CA ASP A 8 -9.85 4.90 -5.97
C ASP A 8 -9.97 4.70 -4.46
N LEU A 9 -11.17 4.85 -3.88
CA LEU A 9 -11.41 4.57 -2.46
C LEU A 9 -11.06 3.12 -2.11
N LEU A 10 -11.48 2.15 -2.94
CA LEU A 10 -11.15 0.73 -2.75
C LEU A 10 -9.63 0.52 -2.71
N TYR A 11 -8.91 1.11 -3.65
CA TYR A 11 -7.46 0.97 -3.71
C TYR A 11 -6.75 1.67 -2.54
N ILE A 12 -7.23 2.85 -2.12
CA ILE A 12 -6.67 3.55 -0.96
C ILE A 12 -6.88 2.73 0.30
N LEU A 13 -8.09 2.22 0.54
CA LEU A 13 -8.39 1.38 1.69
C LEU A 13 -7.54 0.10 1.69
N SER A 14 -7.30 -0.51 0.52
CA SER A 14 -6.39 -1.66 0.40
C SER A 14 -4.94 -1.33 0.76
N ILE A 15 -4.46 -0.13 0.39
CA ILE A 15 -3.13 0.35 0.80
C ILE A 15 -3.08 0.58 2.31
N LEU A 16 -4.07 1.27 2.88
CA LEU A 16 -4.17 1.55 4.31
C LEU A 16 -4.18 0.24 5.14
N GLU A 17 -5.00 -0.73 4.74
CA GLU A 17 -5.04 -2.05 5.38
C GLU A 17 -3.67 -2.76 5.30
N SER A 18 -3.00 -2.68 4.15
CA SER A 18 -1.69 -3.28 3.95
C SER A 18 -0.62 -2.62 4.83
N ILE A 19 -0.64 -1.29 4.96
CA ILE A 19 0.27 -0.56 5.86
C ILE A 19 0.00 -0.93 7.32
N GLY A 20 -1.26 -1.02 7.74
CA GLY A 20 -1.62 -1.44 9.10
C GLY A 20 -1.10 -2.83 9.43
N LYS A 21 -1.28 -3.81 8.53
CA LYS A 21 -0.72 -5.16 8.70
C LYS A 21 0.80 -5.18 8.75
N LEU A 22 1.46 -4.38 7.90
CA LEU A 22 2.93 -4.24 7.91
C LEU A 22 3.44 -3.71 9.25
N SER A 23 2.76 -2.72 9.83
CA SER A 23 3.09 -2.21 11.16
C SER A 23 3.00 -3.30 12.22
N GLU A 24 1.90 -4.09 12.25
CA GLU A 24 1.75 -5.19 13.20
C GLU A 24 2.79 -6.30 13.01
N TYR A 25 3.10 -6.66 11.76
CA TYR A 25 4.07 -7.71 11.47
C TYR A 25 5.51 -7.32 11.78
N THR A 26 5.82 -6.01 11.84
CA THR A 26 7.18 -5.52 12.09
C THR A 26 7.42 -5.00 13.51
N LYS A 27 6.35 -4.78 14.29
CA LYS A 27 6.40 -4.21 15.65
C LYS A 27 7.32 -4.94 16.64
N GLY A 28 7.49 -6.25 16.47
CA GLY A 28 8.31 -7.08 17.35
C GLY A 28 9.81 -7.10 17.03
N TYR A 29 10.26 -6.41 15.98
CA TYR A 29 11.62 -6.52 15.46
C TYR A 29 12.34 -5.16 15.50
N SER A 30 13.52 -5.15 16.12
CA SER A 30 14.32 -3.96 16.38
C SER A 30 14.94 -3.42 15.10
N ASP A 31 15.44 -4.29 14.23
CA ASP A 31 16.12 -3.96 12.99
C ASP A 31 15.73 -4.87 11.80
N ALA A 32 16.40 -4.70 10.66
CA ALA A 32 16.09 -5.41 9.43
C ALA A 32 16.55 -6.87 9.48
N GLU A 33 17.71 -7.12 10.07
CA GLU A 33 18.31 -8.44 10.24
C GLU A 33 17.46 -9.31 11.17
N GLU A 34 17.05 -8.80 12.33
CA GLU A 34 16.19 -9.52 13.28
C GLU A 34 14.87 -9.94 12.61
N PHE A 35 14.30 -9.05 11.80
CA PHE A 35 13.08 -9.35 11.05
C PHE A 35 13.30 -10.38 9.95
N PHE A 36 14.46 -10.37 9.29
CA PHE A 36 14.78 -11.28 8.20
C PHE A 36 15.22 -12.68 8.69
N GLU A 37 15.90 -12.78 9.82
CA GLU A 37 16.51 -14.03 10.29
C GLU A 37 15.58 -14.88 11.18
N VAL A 38 14.39 -14.37 11.52
CA VAL A 38 13.41 -15.10 12.34
C VAL A 38 13.07 -16.46 11.73
N VAL A 39 13.11 -17.52 12.53
CA VAL A 39 12.86 -18.90 12.05
C VAL A 39 11.49 -19.01 11.36
N ASN A 40 10.47 -18.37 11.93
CA ASN A 40 9.16 -18.28 11.30
C ASN A 40 9.13 -17.14 10.28
N GLN A 41 9.49 -17.46 9.03
CA GLN A 41 9.51 -16.51 7.91
C GLN A 41 8.14 -15.99 7.44
N MET A 42 7.04 -16.46 8.04
CA MET A 42 5.69 -16.06 7.62
C MET A 42 5.46 -14.53 7.68
N PRO A 43 5.82 -13.78 8.76
CA PRO A 43 5.61 -12.35 8.81
C PRO A 43 6.44 -11.58 7.78
N PHE A 44 7.69 -12.01 7.54
CA PHE A 44 8.57 -11.43 6.53
C PHE A 44 7.98 -11.61 5.12
N ASN A 45 7.65 -12.85 4.74
CA ASN A 45 7.08 -13.15 3.42
C ASN A 45 5.71 -12.50 3.19
N ALA A 46 4.88 -12.45 4.24
CA ALA A 46 3.61 -11.74 4.20
C ALA A 46 3.83 -10.23 3.97
N SER A 47 4.84 -9.65 4.60
CA SER A 47 5.19 -8.23 4.42
C SER A 47 5.62 -7.93 2.99
N LEU A 48 6.41 -8.79 2.35
CA LEU A 48 6.77 -8.63 0.93
C LEU A 48 5.53 -8.67 0.03
N SER A 49 4.59 -9.57 0.31
CA SER A 49 3.32 -9.66 -0.44
C SER A 49 2.46 -8.40 -0.27
N LEU A 50 2.41 -7.85 0.94
CA LEU A 50 1.70 -6.59 1.22
C LEU A 50 2.34 -5.40 0.50
N LEU A 51 3.68 -5.33 0.43
CA LEU A 51 4.39 -4.29 -0.33
C LEU A 51 4.11 -4.38 -1.83
N VAL A 52 4.01 -5.60 -2.37
CA VAL A 52 3.57 -5.84 -3.76
C VAL A 52 2.14 -5.35 -3.97
N ASN A 53 1.22 -5.64 -3.04
CA ASN A 53 -0.17 -5.17 -3.09
C ASN A 53 -0.26 -3.64 -3.08
N ILE A 54 0.50 -2.98 -2.19
CA ILE A 54 0.57 -1.51 -2.11
C ILE A 54 0.98 -0.92 -3.47
N GLY A 55 2.04 -1.45 -4.09
CA GLY A 55 2.49 -0.96 -5.39
C GLY A 55 1.50 -1.25 -6.52
N GLU A 56 0.80 -2.38 -6.48
CA GLU A 56 -0.25 -2.69 -7.44
C GLU A 56 -1.44 -1.73 -7.33
N ALA A 57 -1.97 -1.53 -6.12
CA ALA A 57 -3.07 -0.60 -5.87
C ALA A 57 -2.69 0.84 -6.27
N SER A 58 -1.47 1.28 -5.93
CA SER A 58 -0.93 2.59 -6.33
C SER A 58 -0.89 2.77 -7.85
N GLY A 59 -0.63 1.69 -8.58
CA GLY A 59 -0.61 1.70 -10.04
C GLY A 59 -1.98 1.74 -10.71
N LYS A 60 -3.05 1.42 -9.97
CA LYS A 60 -4.45 1.41 -10.45
C LYS A 60 -5.21 2.71 -10.19
N MET A 61 -4.63 3.62 -9.39
CA MET A 61 -5.20 4.93 -9.11
C MET A 61 -5.54 5.70 -10.40
N SER A 62 -6.68 6.38 -10.37
CA SER A 62 -7.11 7.24 -11.46
C SER A 62 -6.08 8.34 -11.75
N LYS A 63 -6.15 8.91 -12.96
CA LYS A 63 -5.30 10.05 -13.32
C LYS A 63 -5.68 11.29 -12.51
N GLU A 64 -6.98 11.54 -12.33
CA GLU A 64 -7.53 12.67 -11.56
C GLU A 64 -6.98 12.69 -10.13
N LEU A 65 -7.06 11.57 -9.41
CA LEU A 65 -6.56 11.48 -8.03
C LEU A 65 -5.05 11.74 -7.94
N ARG A 66 -4.26 11.13 -8.85
CA ARG A 66 -2.80 11.28 -8.85
C ARG A 66 -2.34 12.68 -9.21
N GLU A 67 -3.06 13.38 -10.08
CA GLU A 67 -2.77 14.77 -10.45
C GLU A 67 -3.19 15.76 -9.35
N LYS A 68 -4.22 15.43 -8.57
CA LYS A 68 -4.66 16.23 -7.42
C LYS A 68 -3.74 16.07 -6.22
N HIS A 69 -3.25 14.85 -5.96
CA HIS A 69 -2.47 14.49 -4.77
C HIS A 69 -1.03 14.11 -5.14
N VAL A 70 -0.27 15.11 -5.61
CA VAL A 70 1.11 14.93 -6.13
C VAL A 70 2.17 14.74 -5.03
N ASN A 71 1.82 15.04 -3.78
CA ASN A 71 2.66 14.79 -2.60
C ASN A 71 2.90 13.30 -2.35
N ILE A 72 2.00 12.43 -2.81
CA ILE A 72 2.17 10.98 -2.68
C ILE A 72 3.03 10.46 -3.84
N PRO A 73 4.09 9.67 -3.57
CA PRO A 73 5.00 9.18 -4.59
C PRO A 73 4.43 7.95 -5.34
N TRP A 74 3.26 8.10 -5.97
CA TRP A 74 2.51 7.01 -6.62
C TRP A 74 3.35 6.17 -7.58
N LYS A 75 4.16 6.84 -8.42
CA LYS A 75 5.04 6.16 -9.39
C LYS A 75 6.12 5.35 -8.69
N THR A 76 6.69 5.87 -7.60
CA THR A 76 7.71 5.18 -6.81
C THR A 76 7.10 3.95 -6.15
N MET A 77 5.94 4.07 -5.50
CA MET A 77 5.23 2.94 -4.89
C MET A 77 4.91 1.86 -5.93
N LYS A 78 4.39 2.25 -7.10
CA LYS A 78 4.15 1.34 -8.22
C LYS A 78 5.41 0.61 -8.66
N ASN A 79 6.52 1.32 -8.84
CA ASN A 79 7.77 0.74 -9.31
C ASN A 79 8.42 -0.16 -8.24
N PHE A 80 8.23 0.15 -6.96
CA PHE A 80 8.78 -0.63 -5.85
C PHE A 80 8.28 -2.07 -5.85
N ARG A 81 7.03 -2.31 -6.25
CA ARG A 81 6.48 -3.66 -6.48
C ARG A 81 7.41 -4.53 -7.32
N ASN A 82 7.95 -4.00 -8.43
CA ASN A 82 8.78 -4.79 -9.33
C ASN A 82 10.09 -5.22 -8.65
N ARG A 83 10.63 -4.36 -7.78
CA ARG A 83 11.84 -4.68 -7.01
C ARG A 83 11.57 -5.80 -6.00
N VAL A 84 10.42 -5.77 -5.32
CA VAL A 84 10.04 -6.80 -4.36
C VAL A 84 9.65 -8.12 -5.04
N ALA A 85 8.97 -8.06 -6.18
CA ALA A 85 8.43 -9.26 -6.85
C ALA A 85 9.45 -10.02 -7.70
N TYR A 86 10.44 -9.36 -8.30
CA TYR A 86 11.37 -9.99 -9.24
C TYR A 86 12.77 -10.24 -8.70
N ASP A 87 13.22 -9.47 -7.70
CA ASP A 87 14.59 -9.53 -7.20
C ASP A 87 14.67 -10.14 -5.79
N TYR A 88 13.82 -11.13 -5.52
CA TYR A 88 13.75 -11.79 -4.21
C TYR A 88 15.12 -12.33 -3.76
N VAL A 89 15.95 -12.77 -4.71
CA VAL A 89 17.30 -13.28 -4.44
C VAL A 89 18.27 -12.18 -3.99
N ASN A 90 18.18 -10.97 -4.53
CA ASN A 90 19.04 -9.83 -4.14
C ASN A 90 18.25 -8.77 -3.36
N LEU A 91 17.21 -9.20 -2.66
CA LEU A 91 16.35 -8.29 -1.92
C LEU A 91 17.18 -7.62 -0.81
N ASN A 92 17.25 -6.29 -0.85
CA ASN A 92 17.94 -5.54 0.18
C ASN A 92 17.00 -5.32 1.36
N ILE A 93 17.20 -6.11 2.42
CA ILE A 93 16.37 -6.09 3.64
C ILE A 93 16.37 -4.73 4.35
N PHE A 94 17.45 -3.95 4.24
CA PHE A 94 17.51 -2.59 4.79
C PHE A 94 16.56 -1.64 4.06
N ILE A 95 16.43 -1.78 2.75
CA ILE A 95 15.46 -1.00 1.97
C ILE A 95 14.03 -1.39 2.35
N ILE A 96 13.75 -2.67 2.57
CA ILE A 96 12.42 -3.12 3.03
C ILE A 96 12.09 -2.50 4.39
N SER A 97 13.04 -2.56 5.32
CA SER A 97 12.88 -2.01 6.66
C SER A 97 12.70 -0.49 6.64
N ASP A 98 13.51 0.26 5.88
CA ASP A 98 13.37 1.73 5.71
C ASP A 98 12.02 2.10 5.10
N VAL A 99 11.55 1.35 4.08
CA VAL A 99 10.24 1.61 3.50
C VAL A 99 9.15 1.42 4.55
N ILE A 100 9.17 0.31 5.30
CA ILE A 100 8.12 0.02 6.29
C ILE A 100 8.17 0.99 7.46
N LYS A 101 9.35 1.25 8.04
CA LYS A 101 9.51 2.05 9.26
C LYS A 101 9.51 3.55 9.01
N ASP A 102 10.04 4.02 7.89
CA ASP A 102 10.30 5.45 7.67
C ASP A 102 9.46 6.07 6.56
N LYS A 103 9.04 5.30 5.54
CA LYS A 103 8.31 5.86 4.38
C LYS A 103 6.80 5.65 4.47
N LEU A 104 6.36 4.45 4.83
CA LEU A 104 4.93 4.12 4.90
C LEU A 104 4.15 4.92 5.96
N PRO A 105 4.69 5.31 7.12
CA PRO A 105 3.94 6.12 8.09
C PRO A 105 3.50 7.47 7.52
N SER A 106 4.37 8.18 6.80
CA SER A 106 3.97 9.44 6.15
C SER A 106 2.96 9.21 5.02
N ILE A 107 3.06 8.09 4.29
CA ILE A 107 2.07 7.75 3.26
C ILE A 107 0.71 7.43 3.89
N LEU A 108 0.69 6.76 5.05
CA LEU A 108 -0.54 6.46 5.81
C LEU A 108 -1.29 7.75 6.12
N GLU A 109 -0.61 8.72 6.75
CA GLU A 109 -1.20 10.03 7.11
C GLU A 109 -1.77 10.75 5.88
N ASN A 110 -0.99 10.83 4.79
CA ASN A 110 -1.46 11.47 3.56
C ASN A 110 -2.68 10.77 2.95
N LEU A 111 -2.77 9.44 3.02
CA LEU A 111 -3.90 8.68 2.48
C LEU A 111 -5.16 8.85 3.35
N GLU A 112 -5.01 8.89 4.67
CA GLU A 112 -6.12 9.16 5.60
C GLU A 112 -6.70 10.57 5.38
N ASP A 113 -5.83 11.55 5.12
CA ASP A 113 -6.25 12.91 4.74
C ASP A 113 -7.02 12.91 3.42
N ILE A 114 -6.56 12.18 2.39
CA ILE A 114 -7.27 12.05 1.11
C ILE A 114 -8.65 11.45 1.30
N VAL A 115 -8.76 10.35 2.05
CA VAL A 115 -10.05 9.72 2.34
C VAL A 115 -11.00 10.73 2.99
N SER A 116 -10.52 11.44 4.00
CA SER A 116 -11.31 12.45 4.71
C SER A 116 -11.77 13.58 3.77
N VAL A 117 -10.88 14.13 2.95
CA VAL A 117 -11.18 15.23 2.02
C VAL A 117 -12.14 14.80 0.90
N GLU A 118 -11.90 13.65 0.25
CA GLU A 118 -12.71 13.21 -0.89
C GLU A 118 -14.09 12.68 -0.48
N LEU A 119 -14.24 12.13 0.73
CA LEU A 119 -15.56 11.82 1.31
C LEU A 119 -16.35 13.11 1.56
N ASN A 120 -15.73 14.13 2.15
CA ASN A 120 -16.37 15.43 2.38
C ASN A 120 -16.79 16.11 1.07
N ASN A 121 -15.99 15.97 0.02
CA ASN A 121 -16.29 16.48 -1.31
C ASN A 121 -17.28 15.60 -2.10
N LYS A 122 -17.78 14.51 -1.52
CA LYS A 122 -18.66 13.51 -2.18
C LYS A 122 -18.08 12.91 -3.46
N LYS A 123 -16.76 12.91 -3.58
CA LYS A 123 -16.01 12.29 -4.68
C LYS A 123 -15.80 10.80 -4.43
N PHE A 124 -15.69 10.41 -3.16
CA PHE A 124 -15.79 9.03 -2.74
C PHE A 124 -17.21 8.72 -2.29
N ILE A 125 -17.82 7.70 -2.90
CA ILE A 125 -19.19 7.26 -2.61
C ILE A 125 -19.11 5.84 -2.04
N LEU A 126 -19.63 5.67 -0.82
CA LEU A 126 -19.52 4.40 -0.08
C LEU A 126 -20.25 3.24 -0.80
N GLU A 127 -21.35 3.54 -1.47
CA GLU A 127 -22.14 2.57 -2.24
C GLU A 127 -21.33 2.02 -3.43
N GLU A 128 -20.66 2.91 -4.19
CA GLU A 128 -19.77 2.52 -5.30
C GLU A 128 -18.59 1.66 -4.80
N TYR A 129 -18.03 2.00 -3.64
CA TYR A 129 -17.02 1.18 -2.99
C TYR A 129 -17.53 -0.23 -2.68
N GLN A 130 -18.73 -0.35 -2.09
CA GLN A 130 -19.30 -1.65 -1.75
C GLN A 130 -19.56 -2.51 -3.00
N ASP A 131 -19.99 -1.89 -4.10
CA ASP A 131 -20.15 -2.56 -5.40
C ASP A 131 -18.80 -3.05 -5.95
N ALA A 132 -17.78 -2.18 -5.96
CA ALA A 132 -16.44 -2.53 -6.42
C ALA A 132 -15.82 -3.66 -5.56
N TYR A 133 -16.00 -3.61 -4.24
CA TYR A 133 -15.54 -4.63 -3.32
C TYR A 133 -16.23 -5.99 -3.59
N ARG A 134 -17.55 -6.02 -3.77
CA ARG A 134 -18.29 -7.25 -4.09
C ARG A 134 -17.79 -7.91 -5.39
N GLN A 135 -17.45 -7.11 -6.40
CA GLN A 135 -16.95 -7.62 -7.69
C GLN A 135 -15.52 -8.19 -7.61
N GLN A 136 -14.76 -7.93 -6.55
CA GLN A 136 -13.43 -8.54 -6.34
C GLN A 136 -13.47 -9.91 -5.64
N VAL A 137 -14.57 -10.22 -4.95
CA VAL A 137 -14.70 -11.43 -4.11
C VAL A 137 -15.43 -12.57 -4.86
N LEU A 138 -15.85 -12.33 -6.10
CA LEU A 138 -16.47 -13.30 -7.01
C LEU A 138 -15.46 -13.75 -8.09
#